data_AF-A0A2N2PW82-F1
#
_entry.id   AF-A0A2N2PW82-F1
#
_cell.length_a   1.000
_cell.length_b   1.000
_cell.length_c   1.000
_cell.angle_alpha   90.00
_cell.angle_beta   90.00
_cell.angle_gamma   90.00
#
_symmetry.space_group_name_H-M   'P 1'
#
loop_
_entity.id
_entity.type
_entity.pdbx_description
1 polymer ?
#
loop_
_entity_poly.entity_id
_entity_poly.type
_entity_poly.pdbx_seq_one_letter_code
_entity_poly.pdbx_strand_id
1 'polypeptide(L)' 'MSPILKTDKDDEDQELELELVYQRALTTQQRFDLMFRKSREIAEVLLKHGYRKPVEIVKRT' A
#
# COMPACT_ATOMS: atom_id res chain seq x y z
N MET A 1 20.64 0.85 -1.61
CA MET A 1 19.75 0.77 -0.44
C MET A 1 20.01 2.00 0.41
N SER A 2 18.99 2.83 0.65
CA SER A 2 19.11 3.99 1.54
C SER A 2 19.21 3.52 3.00
N PRO A 3 20.02 4.16 3.85
CA PRO A 3 20.13 3.78 5.26
C PRO A 3 18.80 4.00 5.97
N ILE A 4 18.30 2.95 6.63
CA ILE A 4 17.12 3.04 7.50
C ILE A 4 17.60 3.63 8.82
N LEU A 5 17.13 4.83 9.16
CA LEU A 5 17.38 5.46 10.45
C LEU A 5 16.69 4.61 11.52
N LYS A 6 17.47 3.95 12.37
CA LYS A 6 16.95 3.24 13.55
C LYS A 6 17.03 4.17 14.75
N THR A 7 15.89 4.58 15.27
CA THR A 7 15.81 5.26 16.56
C THR A 7 15.89 4.24 17.69
N ASP A 8 16.34 4.68 18.85
CA ASP A 8 16.42 3.87 20.08
C ASP A 8 15.05 3.66 20.74
N LYS A 9 14.07 4.50 20.39
CA LYS A 9 12.68 4.44 20.82
C LYS A 9 11.74 4.72 19.66
N ASP A 10 10.59 4.06 19.68
CA ASP A 10 9.48 4.32 18.78
C ASP A 10 8.76 5.60 19.28
N ASP A 11 8.46 6.52 18.36
CA ASP A 11 7.73 7.76 18.63
C ASP A 11 6.57 7.86 17.63
N GLU A 12 5.41 7.36 18.05
CA GLU A 12 4.21 7.26 17.21
C GLU A 12 3.76 8.61 16.64
N ASP A 13 3.94 9.69 17.40
CA ASP A 13 3.56 11.04 16.96
C ASP A 13 4.47 11.53 15.83
N GLN A 14 5.79 11.30 15.96
CA GLN A 14 6.74 11.64 14.89
C GLN A 14 6.56 10.77 13.65
N GLU A 15 6.25 9.49 13.81
CA GLU A 15 5.95 8.58 12.70
C GLU A 15 4.70 9.03 11.93
N LEU A 16 3.65 9.43 12.66
CA LEU A 16 2.43 9.96 12.05
C LEU A 16 2.70 11.25 11.29
N GLU A 17 3.45 12.19 11.87
CA GLU A 17 3.81 13.44 11.20
C GLU A 17 4.62 13.18 9.92
N LEU A 18 5.58 12.25 9.96
CA LEU A 18 6.35 11.84 8.78
C LEU A 18 5.43 11.29 7.69
N GLU A 19 4.51 10.39 8.03
CA GLU A 19 3.57 9.79 7.08
C GLU A 19 2.65 10.87 6.47
N LEU A 20 2.14 11.80 7.28
CA LEU A 20 1.30 12.91 6.81
C LEU A 20 2.06 13.82 5.85
N VAL A 21 3.30 14.18 6.17
CA VAL A 21 4.16 14.99 5.29
C VAL A 21 4.42 14.27 3.97
N TYR A 22 4.77 12.97 4.03
CA TYR A 22 4.97 12.15 2.85
C TYR A 22 3.74 12.12 1.95
N GLN A 23 2.56 11.79 2.52
CA GLN A 23 1.31 11.71 1.77
C GLN A 23 0.92 13.05 1.13
N ARG A 24 1.18 14.18 1.82
CA ARG A 24 0.94 15.53 1.28
C ARG A 24 1.88 15.89 0.13
N ALA A 25 3.12 15.40 0.14
CA ALA A 25 4.10 15.67 -0.91
C ALA A 25 3.83 14.93 -2.24
N LEU A 26 2.95 13.92 -2.23
CA LEU A 26 2.65 13.11 -3.40
C LEU A 26 1.79 13.86 -4.43
N THR A 27 2.22 13.79 -5.70
CA THR A 27 1.40 14.19 -6.85
C THR A 27 0.22 13.22 -7.06
N THR A 28 -0.79 13.66 -7.81
CA THR A 28 -1.94 12.82 -8.19
C THR A 28 -1.51 11.50 -8.84
N GLN A 29 -0.55 11.55 -9.77
CA GLN A 29 -0.04 10.33 -10.43
C GLN A 29 0.59 9.36 -9.43
N GLN A 30 1.46 9.86 -8.55
CA GLN A 30 2.12 9.03 -7.54
C GLN A 30 1.12 8.41 -6.55
N ARG A 31 0.05 9.13 -6.20
CA ARG A 31 -1.04 8.60 -5.36
C ARG A 31 -1.75 7.43 -6.05
N PHE A 32 -2.07 7.55 -7.33
CA PHE A 32 -2.64 6.44 -8.11
C PHE A 32 -1.67 5.25 -8.20
N ASP A 33 -0.39 5.49 -8.44
CA ASP A 33 0.62 4.43 -8.50
C ASP A 33 0.74 3.66 -7.16
N LEU A 34 0.73 4.39 -6.04
CA LEU A 34 0.68 3.81 -4.69
C LEU A 34 -0.58 2.97 -4.49
N MET A 35 -1.75 3.51 -4.86
CA MET A 35 -3.03 2.80 -4.75
C MET A 35 -3.03 1.50 -5.56
N PHE A 36 -2.60 1.53 -6.83
CA PHE A 36 -2.57 0.34 -7.67
C PHE A 36 -1.58 -0.70 -7.18
N ARG A 37 -0.40 -0.27 -6.70
CA ARG A 37 0.56 -1.17 -6.07
C ARG A 37 -0.04 -1.85 -4.84
N LYS A 38 -0.69 -1.08 -3.97
CA LYS A 38 -1.30 -1.62 -2.75
C LYS A 38 -2.45 -2.57 -3.06
N SER A 39 -3.25 -2.26 -4.08
CA SER A 39 -4.32 -3.15 -4.55
C SER A 39 -3.77 -4.50 -5.03
N ARG A 40 -2.63 -4.51 -5.73
CA ARG A 40 -1.98 -5.76 -6.16
C ARG A 40 -1.44 -6.57 -4.97
N GLU A 41 -0.77 -5.92 -4.03
CA GLU A 41 -0.30 -6.58 -2.80
C GLU A 41 -1.46 -7.25 -2.04
N ILE A 42 -2.57 -6.53 -1.88
CA ILE A 42 -3.77 -7.08 -1.22
C ILE A 42 -4.32 -8.28 -1.99
N ALA A 43 -4.41 -8.17 -3.33
CA ALA A 43 -4.88 -9.28 -4.16
C ALA A 43 -3.97 -10.52 -4.01
N GLU A 44 -2.65 -10.34 -4.00
CA GLU A 44 -1.68 -11.42 -3.80
C GLU A 44 -1.83 -12.08 -2.43
N VAL A 45 -2.00 -11.28 -1.36
CA VAL A 45 -2.27 -11.78 0.00
C VAL A 45 -3.55 -12.59 0.02
N LEU A 46 -4.64 -12.07 -0.55
CA LEU A 46 -5.92 -12.77 -0.63
C LEU A 46 -5.79 -14.11 -1.37
N LEU A 47 -5.12 -14.13 -2.52
CA LEU A 47 -4.86 -15.35 -3.29
C LEU A 47 -4.04 -16.37 -2.50
N LYS A 48 -2.99 -15.92 -1.80
CA LYS A 48 -2.13 -16.76 -0.96
C LYS A 48 -2.91 -17.40 0.19
N HIS A 49 -3.87 -16.68 0.77
CA HIS A 49 -4.73 -17.17 1.85
C HIS A 49 -5.98 -17.92 1.34
N GLY A 50 -6.06 -18.24 0.05
CA GLY A 50 -7.14 -19.05 -0.51
C GLY A 50 -8.43 -18.29 -0.80
N TYR A 51 -8.45 -16.96 -0.61
CA TYR A 51 -9.53 -16.07 -1.05
C TYR A 51 -9.47 -15.87 -2.57
N ARG A 52 -9.71 -16.95 -3.31
CA ARG A 52 -9.94 -16.89 -4.74
C ARG A 52 -11.40 -16.54 -4.95
N LYS A 53 -11.70 -15.50 -5.72
CA LYS A 53 -13.09 -15.28 -6.19
C LYS A 53 -13.55 -16.58 -6.88
N PRO A 54 -14.60 -17.26 -6.39
CA PRO A 54 -15.17 -18.37 -7.13
C PRO A 54 -15.75 -17.78 -8.41
N VAL A 55 -15.11 -18.08 -9.55
CA VAL A 55 -15.58 -17.83 -10.93
C VAL A 55 -16.42 -16.55 -11.08
N GLU A 56 -15.76 -15.43 -11.35
CA GLU A 56 -16.47 -14.30 -11.97
C GLU A 56 -17.05 -14.80 -13.30
N ILE A 57 -18.39 -14.90 -13.38
CA ILE A 57 -19.08 -15.06 -14.65
C ILE A 57 -18.84 -13.77 -15.42
N VAL A 58 -17.76 -13.76 -16.20
CA VAL A 58 -17.52 -12.71 -17.18
C VAL A 58 -18.67 -12.80 -18.18
N LYS A 59 -19.65 -11.91 -18.08
CA LYS A 59 -20.63 -11.72 -19.15
C LYS A 59 -19.84 -11.33 -20.39
N ARG A 60 -19.70 -12.28 -21.32
CA ARG A 60 -19.30 -11.98 -22.69
C ARG A 60 -20.47 -11.22 -23.30
N THR A 61 -20.27 -9.93 -23.56
CA THR A 61 -21.16 -9.18 -24.45
C THR A 61 -20.81 -9.56 -25.88
#